data_AF-A0A3N8L922-F1
#
_entry.id   AF-A0A3N8L922-F1
#
_cell.length_a   1.000
_cell.length_b   1.000
_cell.length_c   1.000
_cell.angle_alpha   90.00
_cell.angle_beta   90.00
_cell.angle_gamma   90.00
#
_symmetry.space_group_name_H-M   'P 1'
#
loop_
_entity.id
_entity.type
_entity.pdbx_description
1 polymer ?
#
loop_
_entity_poly.entity_id
_entity_poly.type
_entity_poly.pdbx_seq_one_letter_code
_entity_poly.pdbx_strand_id
1 'polypeptide(L)' 'MDRKDLLKWIRHDGSGVVEQFLPTDARAELDGVIRDRRHEIDANAFLMFVSIRAMLRDNGMTSCESDLEAGQIMALLQL' A
#
# COMPACT_ATOMS: atom_id res chain seq x y z
N MET A 1 10.69 -11.96 0.84
CA MET A 1 11.05 -11.00 1.90
C MET A 1 10.17 -11.27 3.10
N ASP A 2 10.66 -11.20 4.33
CA ASP A 2 9.80 -11.34 5.52
C ASP A 2 9.18 -10.00 5.95
N ARG A 3 8.16 -10.04 6.80
CA ARG A 3 7.43 -8.84 7.28
C ARG A 3 8.33 -7.83 8.00
N LYS A 4 9.32 -8.30 8.76
CA LYS A 4 10.20 -7.43 9.56
C LYS A 4 11.16 -6.66 8.66
N ASP A 5 11.66 -7.32 7.63
CA ASP A 5 12.51 -6.70 6.60
C ASP A 5 11.73 -5.63 5.83
N LEU A 6 10.49 -5.94 5.48
CA LEU A 6 9.61 -4.99 4.78
C LEU A 6 9.29 -3.76 5.64
N LEU A 7 8.98 -3.95 6.93
CA LEU A 7 8.77 -2.84 7.86
C LEU A 7 10.00 -1.97 8.03
N LYS A 8 11.20 -2.58 8.10
CA LYS A 8 12.45 -1.81 8.14
C LYS A 8 12.65 -1.00 6.88
N TRP A 9 12.36 -1.59 5.72
CA TRP A 9 12.52 -0.91 4.44
C TRP A 9 11.56 0.28 4.32
N ILE A 10 10.26 0.09 4.58
CA ILE A 10 9.27 1.18 4.50
C ILE A 10 9.58 2.30 5.49
N ARG A 11 10.06 1.97 6.70
CA ARG A 11 10.48 2.98 7.68
C ARG A 11 11.71 3.78 7.24
N HIS A 12 12.60 3.16 6.46
CA HIS A 12 13.81 3.80 5.97
C HIS A 12 13.57 4.59 4.68
N ASP A 13 12.74 4.06 3.77
CA ASP A 13 12.46 4.64 2.45
C ASP A 13 11.05 4.26 1.95
N GLY A 14 10.04 4.80 2.63
CA GLY A 14 8.65 4.60 2.23
C GLY A 14 8.31 5.22 0.87
N SER A 15 8.97 6.33 0.50
CA SER A 15 8.85 6.95 -0.82
C SER A 15 9.28 6.01 -1.94
N GLY A 16 10.42 5.34 -1.79
CA GLY A 16 10.94 4.40 -2.80
C GLY A 16 10.01 3.20 -3.02
N VAL A 17 9.31 2.74 -1.99
CA VAL A 17 8.29 1.68 -2.13
C VAL A 17 7.12 2.15 -2.97
N VAL A 18 6.62 3.37 -2.75
CA VAL A 18 5.55 3.92 -3.59
C VAL A 18 6.06 4.13 -5.02
N GLU A 19 7.23 4.71 -5.22
CA GLU A 19 7.76 4.95 -6.57
C GLU A 19 7.96 3.67 -7.38
N GLN A 20 8.37 2.56 -6.74
CA GLN A 20 8.66 1.30 -7.43
C GLN A 20 7.42 0.45 -7.67
N PHE A 21 6.43 0.46 -6.77
CA PHE A 21 5.32 -0.50 -6.81
C PHE A 21 3.95 0.13 -6.98
N LEU A 22 3.84 1.46 -7.07
CA LEU A 22 2.55 2.10 -7.27
C LEU A 22 1.93 1.66 -8.60
N PRO A 23 0.76 1.00 -8.58
CA PRO A 23 0.06 0.63 -9.80
C PRO A 23 -0.32 1.87 -10.63
N THR A 24 -0.25 1.76 -11.96
CA THR A 24 -0.51 2.89 -12.87
C THR A 24 -1.92 3.46 -12.70
N ASP A 25 -2.89 2.63 -12.30
CA ASP A 25 -4.29 2.98 -12.08
C ASP A 25 -4.61 3.48 -10.67
N ALA A 26 -3.68 3.35 -9.71
CA ALA A 26 -3.93 3.67 -8.30
C ALA A 26 -4.35 5.13 -8.06
N ARG A 27 -3.82 6.07 -8.85
CA ARG A 27 -4.22 7.48 -8.77
C ARG A 27 -5.65 7.71 -9.28
N ALA A 28 -6.03 7.01 -10.34
CA ALA A 28 -7.39 7.07 -10.88
C ALA A 28 -8.40 6.41 -9.92
N GLU A 29 -7.99 5.34 -9.22
CA GLU A 29 -8.77 4.72 -8.15
C GLU A 29 -8.99 5.72 -7.00
N LEU A 30 -7.92 6.35 -6.51
CA LEU A 30 -7.98 7.36 -5.45
C LEU A 30 -8.90 8.54 -5.82
N ASP A 31 -8.76 9.08 -7.03
CA ASP A 31 -9.62 10.17 -7.52
C ASP A 31 -11.10 9.75 -7.54
N GLY A 32 -11.39 8.50 -7.88
CA GLY A 32 -12.72 7.92 -7.81
C GLY A 32 -13.27 7.92 -6.38
N VAL A 33 -12.48 7.48 -5.40
CA VAL A 33 -12.92 7.41 -4.00
C VAL A 33 -13.11 8.80 -3.39
N ILE A 34 -12.22 9.75 -3.67
CA ILE A 34 -12.34 11.15 -3.22
C ILE A 34 -13.58 11.80 -3.84
N ARG A 35 -13.78 11.64 -5.16
CA ARG A 35 -14.92 12.21 -5.88
C ARG A 35 -16.26 11.70 -5.34
N ASP A 36 -16.31 10.43 -4.98
CA ASP A 36 -17.49 9.83 -4.38
C ASP A 36 -17.79 10.38 -2.97
N ARG A 37 -16.90 11.17 -2.36
CA ARG A 37 -17.00 11.78 -1.01
C ARG A 37 -17.41 10.81 0.08
N ARG A 38 -17.21 9.51 -0.15
CA ARG A 38 -17.69 8.47 0.78
C ARG A 38 -16.85 8.45 2.05
N HIS A 39 -15.59 8.89 1.99
CA HIS A 39 -14.65 8.86 3.12
C HIS A 39 -13.63 10.00 3.03
N GLU A 40 -13.22 10.54 4.18
CA GLU A 40 -11.97 11.29 4.31
C GLU A 40 -10.83 10.27 4.28
N ILE A 41 -10.02 10.29 3.22
CA ILE A 41 -8.92 9.34 3.04
C ILE A 41 -7.61 10.12 2.99
N ASP A 42 -6.65 9.70 3.79
CA ASP A 42 -5.26 10.12 3.62
C ASP A 42 -4.73 9.52 2.31
N ALA A 43 -4.50 10.40 1.33
CA ALA A 43 -4.01 10.04 0.01
C ALA A 43 -2.67 9.29 0.07
N ASN A 44 -1.77 9.67 0.98
CA ASN A 44 -0.47 9.02 1.12
C ASN A 44 -0.63 7.62 1.74
N ALA A 45 -1.50 7.47 2.73
CA ALA A 45 -1.80 6.16 3.31
C ALA A 45 -2.42 5.22 2.26
N PHE A 46 -3.32 5.73 1.41
CA PHE A 46 -3.90 4.95 0.32
C PHE A 46 -2.83 4.49 -0.68
N LEU A 47 -1.98 5.41 -1.16
CA LEU A 47 -0.92 5.09 -2.12
C LEU A 47 0.10 4.10 -1.54
N MET A 48 0.43 4.22 -0.26
CA MET A 48 1.30 3.27 0.45
C MET A 48 0.66 1.89 0.51
N PHE A 49 -0.62 1.80 0.89
CA PHE A 49 -1.34 0.53 0.98
C PHE A 49 -1.38 -0.21 -0.37
N VAL A 50 -1.76 0.47 -1.45
CA VAL A 50 -1.85 -0.16 -2.78
C VAL A 50 -0.48 -0.56 -3.32
N SER A 51 0.57 0.17 -2.98
CA SER A 51 1.96 -0.17 -3.37
C SER A 51 2.45 -1.42 -2.63
N ILE A 52 2.23 -1.50 -1.31
CA ILE A 52 2.57 -2.70 -0.52
C ILE A 52 1.79 -3.92 -1.02
N ARG A 53 0.49 -3.75 -1.27
CA ARG A 53 -0.38 -4.80 -1.82
C ARG A 53 0.14 -5.31 -3.16
N ALA A 54 0.50 -4.41 -4.07
CA ALA A 54 1.03 -4.78 -5.39
C ALA A 54 2.35 -5.55 -5.28
N MET A 55 3.29 -5.05 -4.48
CA MET A 55 4.57 -5.71 -4.22
C MET A 55 4.39 -7.12 -3.62
N LEU A 56 3.45 -7.31 -2.70
CA LEU A 56 3.17 -8.63 -2.12
C LEU A 56 2.61 -9.61 -3.16
N ARG A 57 1.76 -9.13 -4.08
CA ARG A 57 1.24 -9.93 -5.20
C ARG A 57 2.35 -10.32 -6.19
N ASP A 58 3.24 -9.39 -6.52
CA ASP A 58 4.41 -9.66 -7.37
C ASP A 58 5.34 -10.71 -6.75
N ASN A 59 5.40 -10.76 -5.41
CA ASN A 59 6.13 -11.78 -4.67
C ASN A 59 5.32 -13.08 -4.44
N GLY A 60 4.21 -13.27 -5.15
CA GLY A 60 3.46 -14.53 -5.24
C GLY A 60 2.30 -14.69 -4.24
N MET A 61 1.94 -13.66 -3.47
CA MET A 61 0.73 -13.75 -2.62
C MET A 61 -0.55 -13.62 -3.42
N THR A 62 -1.58 -14.35 -3.01
CA THR A 62 -2.92 -14.22 -3.60
C THR A 62 -3.57 -12.90 -3.21
N SER A 63 -4.60 -12.46 -3.97
CA SER A 63 -5.28 -11.18 -3.75
C SER A 63 -5.73 -10.99 -2.30
N CYS A 64 -6.47 -11.94 -1.72
CA CYS A 64 -6.99 -11.80 -0.36
C CYS A 64 -5.89 -11.78 0.71
N GLU A 65 -4.85 -12.59 0.53
CA GLU A 65 -3.71 -12.64 1.46
C GLU A 65 -2.89 -11.36 1.40
N SER A 66 -2.67 -10.82 0.20
CA SER A 66 -1.95 -9.56 0.00
C SER A 66 -2.67 -8.37 0.61
N ASP A 67 -4.00 -8.34 0.56
CA ASP A 67 -4.81 -7.26 1.12
C ASP A 67 -4.75 -7.27 2.66
N LEU A 68 -4.86 -8.48 3.26
CA LEU A 68 -4.77 -8.65 4.71
C LEU A 68 -3.38 -8.29 5.23
N GLU A 69 -2.33 -8.77 4.56
CA GLU A 69 -0.95 -8.52 4.97
C GLU A 69 -0.58 -7.04 4.81
N ALA A 70 -0.98 -6.39 3.71
CA ALA A 70 -0.79 -4.95 3.53
C ALA A 70 -1.48 -4.15 4.64
N GLY A 71 -2.70 -4.53 5.03
CA GLY A 71 -3.41 -3.90 6.15
C GLY A 71 -2.67 -4.06 7.49
N GLN A 72 -2.11 -5.25 7.76
CA GLN A 72 -1.31 -5.49 8.97
C GLN A 72 -0.04 -4.65 8.98
N ILE A 73 0.63 -4.49 7.84
CA ILE A 73 1.83 -3.66 7.71
C ILE A 73 1.47 -2.19 7.97
N MET A 74 0.40 -1.68 7.37
CA MET A 74 -0.09 -0.31 7.58
C MET A 74 -0.37 -0.04 9.07
N ALA A 75 -1.07 -0.96 9.76
CA ALA A 75 -1.34 -0.83 11.20
C ALA A 75 -0.06 -0.82 12.05
N LEU A 76 0.96 -1.57 11.67
CA LEU A 76 2.27 -1.60 12.35
C LEU A 76 3.15 -0.38 12.07
N LEU A 77 2.86 0.35 11.00
CA LEU A 77 3.48 1.64 10.68
C LEU A 77 2.81 2.81 11.41
N GLN A 78 1.65 2.59 12.06
CA GLN A 78 0.85 3.62 12.73
C GLN A 78 0.45 4.77 11.79
N LEU A 79 0.15 4.43 10.53
CA LEU A 79 -0.38 5.35 9.53
C LEU A 79 -1.90 5.50 9.64
#